data_AF-A0A518H550-F1
#
_entry.id   AF-A0A518H550-F1
#
_cell.length_a   1.000
_cell.length_b   1.000
_cell.length_c   1.000
_cell.angle_alpha   90.00
_cell.angle_beta   90.00
_cell.angle_gamma   90.00
#
_symmetry.space_group_name_H-M   'P 1'
#
loop_
_entity.id
_entity.type
_entity.pdbx_description
1 polymer ?
#
loop_
_entity_poly.entity_id
_entity_poly.type
_entity_poly.pdbx_seq_one_letter_code
_entity_poly.pdbx_strand_id
1 'polypeptide(L)'
;MSPGVYNGGVNIGGGMTITMEPGIYYMRNGDFTVANGARVTGTGVMVYVDPGSGRINFQGGGVIRLQAPTSGPYAGVVLYQDRASTRDISIANGTNTTFVGVFYAAGARVSFAGGNQTDSYGTQLIFKSLSATNNAHVRVHASDESPSVSPSFRIVE
;
A
#
# COMPACT_ATOMS: atom_id res chain seq x y z
N MET A 1 4.04 15.70 5.89
CA MET A 1 5.26 14.99 5.45
C MET A 1 5.36 15.18 3.96
N SER A 2 6.43 15.80 3.47
CA SER A 2 6.54 16.20 2.07
C SER A 2 7.01 15.05 1.16
N PRO A 3 6.66 15.06 -0.14
CA PRO A 3 7.13 14.04 -1.08
C PRO A 3 8.65 14.11 -1.27
N GLY A 4 9.26 12.98 -1.62
CA GLY A 4 10.71 12.90 -1.81
C GLY A 4 11.29 11.50 -1.66
N VAL A 5 12.62 11.43 -1.60
CA VAL A 5 13.39 10.20 -1.41
C VAL A 5 13.68 10.00 0.07
N TYR A 6 13.29 8.85 0.59
CA TYR A 6 13.51 8.43 1.97
C TYR A 6 14.59 7.34 1.98
N ASN A 7 15.83 7.76 2.23
CA ASN A 7 16.97 6.86 2.36
C ASN A 7 16.91 6.12 3.70
N GLY A 8 16.85 4.79 3.66
CA GLY A 8 16.61 3.96 4.84
C GLY A 8 15.13 3.69 5.12
N GLY A 9 14.23 4.12 4.23
CA GLY A 9 12.79 3.92 4.39
C GLY A 9 12.16 4.82 5.45
N VAL A 10 10.98 4.43 5.92
CA VAL A 10 10.15 5.19 6.86
C VAL A 10 9.53 4.23 7.87
N ASN A 11 9.66 4.55 9.16
CA ASN A 11 9.01 3.82 10.24
C ASN A 11 8.18 4.79 11.08
N ILE A 12 6.86 4.64 11.03
CA ILE A 12 5.88 5.47 11.75
C ILE A 12 5.22 4.61 12.80
N GLY A 13 5.30 5.02 14.07
CA GLY A 13 4.78 4.26 15.20
C GLY A 13 4.26 5.14 16.33
N GLY A 14 3.97 4.52 17.48
CA GLY A 14 3.68 5.24 18.73
C GLY A 14 2.43 6.13 18.68
N GLY A 15 1.39 5.72 17.94
CA GLY A 15 0.16 6.51 17.80
C GLY A 15 0.32 7.81 17.00
N MET A 16 1.47 8.04 16.35
CA MET A 16 1.70 9.24 15.56
C MET A 16 0.68 9.37 14.43
N THR A 17 0.27 10.61 14.16
CA THR A 17 -0.59 10.94 13.01
C THR A 17 0.23 11.72 11.98
N ILE A 18 0.33 11.19 10.77
CA ILE A 18 1.08 11.74 9.65
C ILE A 18 0.14 11.95 8.47
N THR A 19 0.15 13.17 7.92
CA THR A 19 -0.45 13.47 6.62
C THR A 19 0.66 13.61 5.57
N MET A 20 0.53 12.86 4.49
CA MET A 20 1.38 12.90 3.31
C MET A 20 0.82 13.95 2.33
N GLU A 21 1.65 14.93 1.98
CA GLU A 21 1.36 15.90 0.94
C GLU A 21 1.33 15.23 -0.45
N PRO A 22 0.57 15.74 -1.43
CA PRO A 22 0.53 15.15 -2.76
C PRO A 22 1.92 15.03 -3.38
N GLY A 23 2.23 13.87 -3.96
CA GLY A 23 3.49 13.61 -4.64
C GLY A 23 3.98 12.17 -4.50
N ILE A 24 5.25 11.96 -4.86
CA ILE A 24 5.87 10.64 -4.91
C ILE A 24 6.79 10.45 -3.70
N TYR A 25 6.63 9.33 -3.03
CA TYR A 25 7.42 8.91 -1.88
C TYR A 25 8.25 7.70 -2.26
N TYR A 26 9.54 7.91 -2.45
CA TYR A 26 10.46 6.85 -2.86
C TYR A 26 11.16 6.28 -1.62
N MET A 27 10.84 5.04 -1.28
CA MET A 27 11.50 4.30 -0.20
C MET A 27 12.76 3.66 -0.76
N ARG A 28 13.92 4.27 -0.48
CA ARG A 28 15.23 3.81 -0.96
C ARG A 28 15.97 3.11 0.15
N ASN A 29 16.46 1.90 -0.08
CA ASN A 29 17.28 1.14 0.86
C ASN A 29 16.64 1.00 2.26
N GLY A 30 15.31 0.95 2.36
CA GLY A 30 14.61 0.58 3.58
C GLY A 30 13.10 0.38 3.42
N ASP A 31 12.48 -0.03 4.53
CA ASP A 31 11.10 -0.48 4.57
C ASP A 31 10.11 0.69 4.72
N PHE A 32 8.86 0.48 4.30
CA PHE A 32 7.75 1.35 4.66
C PHE A 32 6.91 0.68 5.76
N THR A 33 7.14 1.11 6.99
CA THR A 33 6.51 0.54 8.17
C THR A 33 5.55 1.55 8.83
N VAL A 34 4.32 1.11 9.09
CA VAL A 34 3.34 1.81 9.91
C VAL A 34 2.90 0.84 11.01
N ALA A 35 3.15 1.20 12.26
CA ALA A 35 3.01 0.30 13.40
C ALA A 35 2.33 0.97 14.60
N ASN A 36 2.00 0.18 15.63
CA ASN A 36 1.72 0.66 16.99
C ASN A 36 0.70 1.81 17.06
N GLY A 37 -0.47 1.62 16.43
CA GLY A 37 -1.58 2.57 16.44
C GLY A 37 -1.38 3.83 15.60
N ALA A 38 -0.31 3.92 14.81
CA ALA A 38 -0.05 5.07 13.96
C ALA A 38 -1.13 5.28 12.89
N ARG A 39 -1.31 6.54 12.48
CA ARG A 39 -2.31 6.97 11.50
C ARG A 39 -1.59 7.69 10.35
N VAL A 40 -1.73 7.18 9.14
CA VAL A 40 -1.13 7.76 7.93
C VAL A 40 -2.21 8.04 6.91
N THR A 41 -2.33 9.29 6.47
CA THR A 41 -3.30 9.70 5.44
C THR A 41 -2.62 10.46 4.31
N GLY A 42 -3.16 10.38 3.09
CA GLY A 42 -2.65 11.15 1.96
C GLY A 42 -3.54 11.05 0.72
N THR A 43 -3.68 12.15 0.01
CA THR A 43 -4.41 12.23 -1.27
C THR A 43 -3.47 12.73 -2.35
N GLY A 44 -3.55 12.14 -3.54
CA GLY A 44 -2.62 12.45 -4.62
C GLY A 44 -1.22 11.91 -4.37
N VAL A 45 -1.11 10.77 -3.68
CA VAL A 45 0.16 10.20 -3.24
C VAL A 45 0.45 8.87 -3.93
N MET A 46 1.70 8.69 -4.32
CA MET A 46 2.22 7.40 -4.78
C MET A 46 3.39 7.01 -3.89
N VAL A 47 3.36 5.81 -3.35
CA VAL A 47 4.51 5.20 -2.67
C VAL A 47 5.23 4.26 -3.63
N TYR A 48 6.49 4.54 -3.93
CA TYR A 48 7.37 3.67 -4.68
C TYR A 48 8.35 2.98 -3.73
N VAL A 49 8.53 1.67 -3.90
CA VAL A 49 9.43 0.86 -3.07
C VAL A 49 10.46 0.17 -3.97
N ASP A 50 11.74 0.37 -3.66
CA ASP A 50 12.86 -0.10 -4.47
C ASP A 50 13.04 -1.65 -4.44
N PRO A 51 13.82 -2.25 -5.36
CA PRO A 51 13.99 -3.70 -5.42
C PRO A 51 15.02 -4.27 -4.43
N GLY A 52 15.97 -3.43 -3.96
CA GLY A 52 17.08 -3.88 -3.12
C GLY A 52 16.70 -4.06 -1.64
N SER A 53 15.69 -3.33 -1.20
CA SER A 53 15.14 -3.29 0.16
C SER A 53 13.62 -3.12 0.06
N GLY A 54 12.91 -2.72 1.11
CA GLY A 54 11.54 -2.24 0.90
C GLY A 54 10.47 -3.30 1.07
N ARG A 55 10.43 -3.87 2.28
CA ARG A 55 9.19 -4.48 2.76
C ARG A 55 8.16 -3.38 3.00
N ILE A 56 6.90 -3.71 2.80
CA ILE A 56 5.80 -2.91 3.29
C ILE A 56 5.21 -3.65 4.48
N ASN A 57 5.18 -3.00 5.64
CA ASN A 57 4.74 -3.63 6.88
C ASN A 57 3.79 -2.72 7.65
N PHE A 58 2.51 -3.06 7.58
CA PHE A 58 1.44 -2.34 8.26
C PHE A 58 0.87 -3.22 9.37
N GLN A 59 1.04 -2.81 10.62
CA GLN A 59 0.70 -3.63 11.77
C GLN A 59 0.29 -2.83 13.01
N GLY A 60 -0.27 -3.50 14.01
CA GLY A 60 -0.49 -2.94 15.34
C GLY A 60 -1.64 -1.95 15.45
N GLY A 61 -2.77 -2.18 14.77
CA GLY A 61 -4.03 -1.48 15.04
C GLY A 61 -4.10 -0.02 14.58
N GLY A 62 -3.29 0.37 13.59
CA GLY A 62 -3.26 1.72 13.03
C GLY A 62 -4.32 2.01 11.98
N VAL A 63 -4.23 3.18 11.36
CA VAL A 63 -5.08 3.60 10.22
C VAL A 63 -4.21 4.03 9.05
N ILE A 64 -4.48 3.52 7.86
CA ILE A 64 -3.75 3.88 6.65
C ILE A 64 -4.75 4.21 5.55
N ARG A 65 -4.76 5.46 5.08
CA ARG A 65 -5.67 5.91 4.01
C ARG A 65 -4.92 6.68 2.94
N LEU A 66 -4.64 6.02 1.82
CA LEU A 66 -3.90 6.61 0.72
C LEU A 66 -4.73 6.61 -0.56
N GLN A 67 -4.72 7.73 -1.28
CA GLN A 67 -5.36 7.86 -2.58
C GLN A 67 -4.32 8.29 -3.63
N ALA A 68 -4.30 7.54 -4.74
CA ALA A 68 -3.42 7.80 -5.86
C ALA A 68 -3.58 9.21 -6.46
N PRO A 69 -2.57 9.73 -7.18
CA PRO A 69 -2.74 10.88 -8.05
C PRO A 69 -3.84 10.64 -9.09
N THR A 70 -4.60 11.68 -9.44
CA THR A 70 -5.62 11.62 -10.51
C THR A 70 -5.07 12.01 -11.88
N SER A 71 -3.84 12.53 -11.94
CA SER A 71 -3.18 12.99 -13.15
C SER A 71 -1.66 12.78 -13.08
N GLY A 72 -0.98 12.99 -14.21
CA GLY A 72 0.45 12.77 -14.33
C GLY A 72 0.83 11.32 -14.65
N PRO A 73 2.13 11.00 -14.75
CA PRO A 73 2.62 9.72 -15.26
C PRO A 73 2.26 8.52 -14.38
N TYR A 74 1.93 8.77 -13.11
CA TYR A 74 1.55 7.74 -12.13
C TYR A 74 0.09 7.88 -11.69
N ALA A 75 -0.74 8.53 -12.50
CA ALA A 75 -2.18 8.61 -12.25
C ALA A 75 -2.77 7.23 -12.00
N GLY A 76 -3.54 7.10 -10.93
CA GLY A 76 -4.19 5.86 -10.54
C GLY A 76 -3.30 4.87 -9.80
N VAL A 77 -1.99 5.09 -9.64
CA VAL A 77 -1.11 4.19 -8.87
C VAL A 77 -0.86 4.74 -7.46
N VAL A 78 -1.31 4.02 -6.44
CA VAL A 78 -1.12 4.43 -5.03
C VAL A 78 0.11 3.79 -4.41
N LEU A 79 0.42 2.55 -4.82
CA LEU A 79 1.57 1.80 -4.32
C LEU A 79 2.20 1.00 -5.46
N TYR A 80 3.51 1.15 -5.63
CA TYR A 80 4.30 0.45 -6.61
C TYR A 80 5.56 -0.11 -5.95
N GLN A 81 5.68 -1.42 -5.90
CA GLN A 81 6.92 -2.10 -5.59
C GLN A 81 7.55 -2.55 -6.91
N ASP A 82 8.85 -2.31 -7.06
CA ASP A 82 9.57 -2.68 -8.27
C ASP A 82 9.35 -4.15 -8.64
N ARG A 83 9.14 -4.44 -9.93
CA ARG A 83 8.83 -5.79 -10.41
C ARG A 83 9.94 -6.81 -10.13
N ALA A 84 11.19 -6.37 -10.00
CA ALA A 84 12.32 -7.23 -9.65
C ALA A 84 12.36 -7.53 -8.15
N SER A 85 11.58 -6.81 -7.33
CA SER A 85 11.48 -7.06 -5.89
C SER A 85 10.64 -8.30 -5.60
N THR A 86 11.19 -9.17 -4.75
CA THR A 86 10.47 -10.31 -4.16
C THR A 86 10.22 -10.10 -2.67
N ARG A 87 10.29 -8.86 -2.19
CA ARG A 87 10.18 -8.54 -0.76
C ARG A 87 8.71 -8.58 -0.35
N ASP A 88 8.44 -9.32 0.72
CA ASP A 88 7.07 -9.51 1.23
C ASP A 88 6.40 -8.19 1.63
N ILE A 89 5.08 -8.17 1.44
CA ILE A 89 4.18 -7.12 1.94
C ILE A 89 3.25 -7.73 2.98
N SER A 90 3.22 -7.15 4.17
CA SER A 90 2.40 -7.61 5.28
C SER A 90 1.47 -6.52 5.77
N ILE A 91 0.18 -6.83 5.84
CA ILE A 91 -0.85 -5.97 6.43
C ILE A 91 -1.59 -6.81 7.48
N ALA A 92 -1.40 -6.47 8.75
CA ALA A 92 -1.79 -7.35 9.84
C ALA A 92 -2.31 -6.62 11.08
N ASN A 93 -2.76 -7.40 12.05
CA ASN A 93 -3.00 -6.99 13.44
C ASN A 93 -3.99 -5.83 13.56
N GLY A 94 -5.13 -5.92 12.86
CA GLY A 94 -6.27 -4.99 13.01
C GLY A 94 -6.06 -3.61 12.40
N THR A 95 -5.05 -3.42 11.55
CA THR A 95 -4.80 -2.15 10.85
C THR A 95 -5.96 -1.83 9.90
N ASN A 96 -6.62 -0.67 10.08
CA ASN A 96 -7.67 -0.20 9.19
C ASN A 96 -7.04 0.40 7.93
N THR A 97 -7.28 -0.22 6.77
CA THR A 97 -6.59 0.15 5.53
C THR A 97 -7.57 0.51 4.43
N THR A 98 -7.37 1.67 3.83
CA THR A 98 -8.09 2.12 2.64
C THR A 98 -7.11 2.62 1.60
N PHE A 99 -7.03 1.93 0.48
CA PHE A 99 -6.31 2.38 -0.71
C PHE A 99 -7.29 2.68 -1.84
N VAL A 100 -7.06 3.81 -2.51
CA VAL A 100 -7.79 4.20 -3.72
C VAL A 100 -6.78 4.31 -4.86
N GLY A 101 -6.86 3.39 -5.82
CA GLY A 101 -5.91 3.25 -6.92
C GLY A 101 -5.35 1.83 -7.05
N VAL A 102 -4.34 1.67 -7.88
CA VAL A 102 -3.65 0.41 -8.18
C VAL A 102 -2.54 0.17 -7.16
N PHE A 103 -2.53 -1.04 -6.61
CA PHE A 103 -1.45 -1.58 -5.82
C PHE A 103 -0.71 -2.63 -6.68
N TYR A 104 0.48 -2.26 -7.14
CA TYR A 104 1.35 -3.09 -7.96
C TYR A 104 2.55 -3.60 -7.14
N ALA A 105 2.68 -4.92 -7.02
CA ALA A 105 3.79 -5.61 -6.38
C ALA A 105 4.00 -7.01 -7.01
N ALA A 106 4.19 -7.03 -8.34
CA ALA A 106 4.12 -8.23 -9.16
C ALA A 106 5.04 -9.39 -8.71
N GLY A 107 6.20 -9.11 -8.12
CA GLY A 107 7.13 -10.13 -7.65
C GLY A 107 6.90 -10.59 -6.21
N ALA A 108 6.05 -9.91 -5.45
CA ALA A 108 5.94 -10.11 -4.00
C ALA A 108 4.83 -11.06 -3.57
N ARG A 109 5.07 -11.68 -2.42
CA ARG A 109 4.02 -12.31 -1.61
C ARG A 109 3.37 -11.25 -0.74
N VAL A 110 2.04 -11.19 -0.76
CA VAL A 110 1.24 -10.31 0.09
C VAL A 110 0.52 -11.14 1.14
N SER A 111 0.67 -10.77 2.41
CA SER A 111 -0.04 -11.39 3.53
C SER A 111 -0.97 -10.41 4.22
N PHE A 112 -2.24 -10.79 4.33
CA PHE A 112 -3.24 -10.12 5.16
C PHE A 112 -3.56 -11.01 6.36
N ALA A 113 -3.42 -10.49 7.58
CA ALA A 113 -3.65 -11.26 8.80
C ALA A 113 -4.48 -10.44 9.81
N GLY A 114 -5.75 -10.82 10.00
CA GLY A 114 -6.71 -9.92 10.63
C GLY A 114 -7.11 -8.78 9.72
N GLY A 115 -8.15 -8.05 10.11
CA GLY A 115 -8.67 -6.94 9.33
C GLY A 115 -10.09 -6.57 9.74
N ASN A 116 -10.61 -5.53 9.10
CA ASN A 116 -11.92 -4.97 9.34
C ASN A 116 -12.83 -5.17 8.12
N GLN A 117 -14.14 -5.18 8.35
CA GLN A 117 -15.12 -5.26 7.26
C GLN A 117 -15.16 -4.02 6.36
N THR A 118 -14.41 -2.98 6.68
CA THR A 118 -14.31 -1.76 5.89
C THR A 118 -12.97 -1.60 5.18
N ASP A 119 -12.05 -2.57 5.34
CA ASP A 119 -10.76 -2.52 4.65
C ASP A 119 -10.95 -2.69 3.14
N SER A 120 -10.24 -1.88 2.37
CA SER A 120 -10.20 -1.87 0.91
C SER A 120 -8.79 -1.54 0.43
N TYR A 121 -8.28 -2.30 -0.53
CA TYR A 121 -6.86 -2.25 -0.90
C TYR A 121 -6.60 -1.68 -2.31
N GLY A 122 -7.62 -1.08 -2.93
CA GLY A 122 -7.49 -0.42 -4.23
C GLY A 122 -8.55 -0.86 -5.24
N THR A 123 -8.36 -0.39 -6.47
CA THR A 123 -9.16 -0.75 -7.65
C THR A 123 -8.59 -1.94 -8.40
N GLN A 124 -7.30 -2.19 -8.23
CA GLN A 124 -6.61 -3.35 -8.79
C GLN A 124 -5.47 -3.76 -7.85
N LEU A 125 -5.32 -5.07 -7.64
CA LEU A 125 -4.21 -5.67 -6.89
C LEU A 125 -3.45 -6.60 -7.82
N ILE A 126 -2.14 -6.38 -7.97
CA ILE A 126 -1.25 -7.19 -8.81
C ILE A 126 -0.08 -7.67 -7.95
N PHE A 127 0.01 -8.99 -7.71
CA PHE A 127 1.09 -9.59 -6.93
C PHE A 127 1.28 -11.07 -7.27
N LYS A 128 2.37 -11.68 -6.77
CA LYS A 128 2.73 -13.08 -7.06
C LYS A 128 1.93 -14.09 -6.27
N SER A 129 1.70 -13.85 -4.98
CA SER A 129 0.91 -14.77 -4.16
C SER A 129 0.25 -14.04 -2.99
N LEU A 130 -0.87 -14.60 -2.53
CA LEU A 130 -1.68 -14.07 -1.44
C LEU A 130 -1.75 -15.07 -0.30
N SER A 131 -1.64 -14.58 0.93
CA SER A 131 -1.96 -15.33 2.14
C SER A 131 -2.94 -14.53 2.99
N ALA A 132 -4.14 -15.04 3.21
CA ALA A 132 -5.15 -14.39 4.07
C ALA A 132 -5.43 -15.28 5.28
N THR A 133 -5.19 -14.79 6.49
CA THR A 133 -5.34 -15.55 7.74
C THR A 133 -6.06 -14.73 8.82
N ASN A 134 -6.47 -15.38 9.91
CA ASN A 134 -7.04 -14.72 11.09
C ASN A 134 -8.22 -13.77 10.79
N ASN A 135 -9.19 -14.21 10.00
CA ASN A 135 -10.35 -13.39 9.56
C ASN A 135 -9.95 -12.12 8.79
N ALA A 136 -8.89 -12.18 7.99
CA ALA A 136 -8.57 -11.13 7.05
C ALA A 136 -9.71 -10.91 6.04
N HIS A 137 -10.08 -9.65 5.83
CA HIS A 137 -10.98 -9.24 4.77
C HIS A 137 -10.18 -8.52 3.69
N VAL A 138 -10.16 -9.04 2.46
CA VAL A 138 -9.48 -8.42 1.31
C VAL A 138 -10.54 -7.95 0.32
N ARG A 139 -10.76 -6.64 0.23
CA ARG A 139 -11.69 -6.04 -0.74
C ARG A 139 -10.94 -5.23 -1.79
N VAL A 140 -11.40 -5.35 -3.03
CA VAL A 140 -10.98 -4.54 -4.17
C VAL A 140 -12.22 -3.76 -4.60
N HIS A 141 -12.17 -2.44 -4.49
CA HIS A 141 -13.27 -1.55 -4.85
C HIS A 141 -13.05 -1.04 -6.27
N ALA A 142 -13.97 -1.35 -7.19
CA ALA A 142 -14.03 -0.65 -8.47
C ALA A 142 -14.33 0.83 -8.19
N SER A 143 -13.52 1.76 -8.68
CA SER A 143 -13.90 3.18 -8.65
C SER A 143 -14.92 3.44 -9.75
N ASP A 144 -15.97 4.20 -9.44
CA ASP A 144 -17.03 4.61 -10.39
C ASP A 144 -16.53 5.58 -11.47
N GLU A 145 -15.33 6.12 -11.35
CA GLU A 145 -14.64 6.72 -12.49
C GLU A 145 -14.16 5.59 -13.38
N SER A 146 -14.87 5.36 -14.49
CA SER A 146 -14.54 4.38 -15.54
C SER A 146 -13.03 4.26 -15.71
N PRO A 147 -12.38 3.27 -15.09
CA PRO A 147 -11.05 2.93 -15.51
C PRO A 147 -11.26 2.27 -16.87
N SER A 148 -10.37 2.49 -17.83
CA SER A 148 -10.30 1.67 -19.05
C SER A 148 -10.11 0.17 -18.75
N VAL A 149 -10.09 -0.24 -17.48
CA VAL A 149 -9.84 -1.58 -17.00
C VAL A 149 -10.85 -1.89 -15.88
N SER A 150 -11.63 -2.95 -16.06
CA SER A 150 -12.52 -3.47 -15.02
C SER A 150 -11.72 -3.82 -13.76
N PRO A 151 -12.30 -3.70 -12.56
CA PRO A 151 -11.67 -4.19 -11.33
C PRO A 151 -11.27 -5.66 -11.53
N SER A 152 -9.99 -5.95 -11.36
CA SER A 152 -9.45 -7.29 -11.62
C SER A 152 -8.52 -7.72 -10.50
N PHE A 153 -8.70 -8.95 -10.05
CA PHE A 153 -7.73 -9.66 -9.23
C PHE A 153 -6.88 -10.55 -10.13
N ARG A 154 -5.56 -10.35 -10.18
CA ARG A 154 -4.67 -11.18 -11.00
C ARG A 154 -3.45 -11.63 -10.19
N ILE A 155 -3.29 -12.94 -10.10
CA ILE A 155 -2.06 -13.60 -9.67
C ILE A 155 -1.16 -13.73 -10.90
N VAL A 156 0.11 -13.34 -10.77
CA VAL A 156 1.13 -13.54 -11.82
C VAL A 156 2.01 -14.73 -11.45
N GLU A 157 2.15 -15.67 -12.39
CA GLU A 157 3.00 -16.87 -12.27
C GLU A 157 4.45 -16.59 -12.65
#